data_AF-A0AAD9FCA2-F1
#
_entry.id   AF-A0AAD9FCA2-F1
#
_cell.length_a   1.000
_cell.length_b   1.000
_cell.length_c   1.000
_cell.angle_alpha   90.00
_cell.angle_beta   90.00
_cell.angle_gamma   90.00
#
_symmetry.space_group_name_H-M   'P 1'
#
loop_
_entity.id
_entity.type
_entity.pdbx_description
1 polymer ?
#
loop_
_entity_poly.entity_id
_entity_poly.type
_entity_poly.pdbx_seq_one_letter_code
_entity_poly.pdbx_strand_id
1 'polypeptide(L)'
;MSARIAKSNPAMKLIVLFTASFSWAFQQQDILPKYQYRDPVTSDLLLCDQCPPGTAVKQHCTADTPTECQVCPERHFAENWHWGDTCQYCTSVCKERQLVKQQCNSTHDQLCECAPGFHLVVEFCITHSSCPPGYGVTALDVNVCEEAVFQSLSSLRLSSVPVERLLESLPGQRVDRKSLEKVKKACSPQQQVLQLLRLWREQNKDHDKMYGIIQGVNLCEKKVSRCNSLKNLTLEDLLKVTDSLPGVKVKLEDVRAVVSTCLPQQYILQLLHLWKMANYDLDLAKGLSHSLRVLRNNGAPRHLLKGLKKFSRIIGTTSTHKMYEKMFVSMLHDESCFKAHKPLNE
;
A
#
# COMPACT_ATOMS: atom_id res chain seq x y z
N MET A 1 50.22 -18.93 53.03
CA MET A 1 49.53 -19.20 51.76
C MET A 1 48.04 -19.00 51.99
N SER A 2 47.45 -17.93 51.45
CA SER A 2 46.01 -17.70 51.53
C SER A 2 45.51 -17.23 50.16
N ALA A 3 44.59 -18.01 49.60
CA ALA A 3 44.09 -17.88 48.24
C ALA A 3 43.26 -16.61 48.06
N ARG A 4 43.54 -15.82 47.01
CA ARG A 4 42.62 -14.78 46.55
C ARG A 4 41.68 -15.38 45.50
N ILE A 5 40.44 -15.58 45.91
CA ILE A 5 39.30 -15.88 45.05
C ILE A 5 39.03 -14.65 44.16
N ALA A 6 39.18 -14.81 42.85
CA ALA A 6 38.77 -13.79 41.89
C ALA A 6 37.23 -13.74 41.83
N LYS A 7 36.64 -12.63 42.30
CA LYS A 7 35.20 -12.37 42.21
C LYS A 7 34.81 -12.16 40.74
N SER A 8 33.97 -13.07 40.22
CA SER A 8 33.28 -12.97 38.93
C SER A 8 32.41 -11.71 38.88
N ASN A 9 32.68 -10.83 37.91
CA ASN A 9 31.96 -9.57 37.73
C ASN A 9 30.61 -9.82 37.00
N PRO A 10 29.45 -9.53 37.62
CA PRO A 10 28.12 -9.91 37.09
C PRO A 10 27.76 -9.24 35.76
N ALA A 11 28.39 -8.11 35.42
CA ALA A 11 28.19 -7.42 34.15
C ALA A 11 28.69 -8.24 32.93
N MET A 12 29.74 -9.06 33.11
CA MET A 12 30.36 -9.82 32.03
C MET A 12 29.54 -11.07 31.66
N LYS A 13 28.79 -11.65 32.62
CA LYS A 13 27.85 -12.75 32.36
C LYS A 13 26.57 -12.28 31.66
N LEU A 14 26.12 -11.05 31.94
CA LEU A 14 24.93 -10.48 31.30
C LEU A 14 25.17 -10.22 29.81
N ILE A 15 26.34 -9.68 29.43
CA ILE A 15 26.68 -9.37 28.03
C ILE A 15 26.78 -10.63 27.16
N VAL A 16 27.30 -11.73 27.70
CA VAL A 16 27.36 -13.03 26.99
C VAL A 16 25.98 -13.65 26.80
N LEU A 17 25.07 -13.51 27.77
CA LEU A 17 23.68 -13.96 27.64
C LEU A 17 22.85 -13.07 26.70
N PHE A 18 23.13 -11.76 26.65
CA PHE A 18 22.46 -10.83 25.73
C PHE A 18 22.90 -11.02 24.28
N THR A 19 24.17 -11.35 24.01
CA THR A 19 24.66 -11.61 22.64
C THR A 19 24.18 -12.97 22.11
N ALA A 20 24.14 -14.01 22.95
CA ALA A 20 23.56 -15.30 22.58
C ALA A 20 22.04 -15.19 22.28
N SER A 21 21.31 -14.38 23.06
CA SER A 21 19.88 -14.12 22.85
C SER A 21 19.60 -13.29 21.58
N PHE A 22 20.48 -12.35 21.21
CA PHE A 22 20.33 -11.56 19.99
C PHE A 22 20.62 -12.37 18.71
N SER A 23 21.54 -13.35 18.77
CA SER A 23 21.77 -14.27 17.65
C SER A 23 20.57 -15.19 17.37
N TRP A 24 19.79 -15.56 18.40
CA TRP A 24 18.57 -16.36 18.25
C TRP A 24 17.34 -15.51 17.87
N ALA A 25 17.29 -14.24 18.27
CA ALA A 25 16.22 -13.32 17.89
C ALA A 25 16.31 -12.83 16.43
N PHE A 26 17.46 -13.03 15.76
CA PHE A 26 17.70 -12.68 14.36
C PHE A 26 17.82 -13.89 13.41
N GLN A 27 17.54 -15.11 13.87
CA GLN A 27 17.11 -16.16 12.94
C GLN A 27 15.63 -15.93 12.62
N GLN A 28 15.38 -14.90 11.83
CA GLN A 28 14.17 -14.82 11.03
C GLN A 28 14.31 -15.92 9.99
N GLN A 29 13.90 -17.13 10.37
CA GLN A 29 13.78 -18.23 9.43
C GLN A 29 12.78 -17.73 8.40
N ASP A 30 13.26 -17.45 7.18
CA ASP A 30 12.42 -17.04 6.06
C ASP A 30 11.31 -18.10 5.92
N ILE A 31 10.13 -17.81 6.46
CA ILE A 31 8.99 -18.70 6.35
C ILE A 31 8.52 -18.58 4.90
N LEU A 32 9.13 -19.41 4.05
CA LEU A 32 8.75 -19.57 2.66
C LEU A 32 7.26 -19.93 2.60
N PRO A 33 6.44 -19.16 1.85
CA PRO A 33 5.04 -19.46 1.74
C PRO A 33 4.87 -20.80 1.02
N LYS A 34 4.02 -21.66 1.58
CA LYS A 34 3.78 -23.02 1.08
C LYS A 34 2.40 -23.14 0.44
N TYR A 35 2.18 -24.19 -0.35
CA TYR A 35 0.89 -24.56 -0.94
C TYR A 35 0.69 -26.08 -0.91
N GLN A 36 -0.57 -26.53 -0.88
CA GLN A 36 -0.89 -27.95 -0.92
C GLN A 36 -0.93 -28.43 -2.38
N TYR A 37 -0.25 -29.53 -2.65
CA TYR A 37 -0.22 -30.18 -3.96
C TYR A 37 -0.56 -31.66 -3.82
N ARG A 38 -1.41 -32.18 -4.70
CA ARG A 38 -1.68 -33.61 -4.76
C ARG A 38 -0.79 -34.21 -5.84
N ASP A 39 0.13 -35.08 -5.44
CA ASP A 39 1.01 -35.77 -6.37
C ASP A 39 0.17 -36.65 -7.31
N PRO A 40 0.22 -36.44 -8.64
CA PRO A 40 -0.58 -37.22 -9.59
C PRO A 40 -0.14 -38.69 -9.68
N VAL A 41 1.09 -39.02 -9.25
CA VAL A 41 1.65 -40.38 -9.28
C VAL A 41 1.29 -41.14 -8.02
N THR A 42 1.57 -40.59 -6.84
CA THR A 42 1.34 -41.29 -5.56
C THR A 42 -0.02 -41.01 -4.94
N SER A 43 -0.73 -39.98 -5.40
CA SER A 43 -1.97 -39.46 -4.79
C SER A 43 -1.79 -38.92 -3.36
N ASP A 44 -0.56 -38.71 -2.91
CA ASP A 44 -0.28 -38.10 -1.61
C ASP A 44 -0.52 -36.59 -1.63
N LEU A 45 -0.88 -36.04 -0.47
CA LEU A 45 -1.00 -34.61 -0.28
C LEU A 45 0.31 -34.06 0.28
N LEU A 46 1.02 -33.30 -0.53
CA LEU A 46 2.31 -32.71 -0.22
C LEU A 46 2.19 -31.22 0.11
N LEU A 47 3.10 -30.71 0.93
CA LEU A 47 3.20 -29.30 1.27
C LEU A 47 4.45 -28.69 0.61
N CYS A 48 4.24 -28.07 -0.54
CA CYS A 48 5.28 -27.54 -1.42
C CYS A 48 5.58 -26.07 -1.15
N ASP A 49 6.79 -25.61 -1.49
CA ASP A 49 7.15 -24.18 -1.45
C ASP A 49 6.62 -23.46 -2.69
N GLN A 50 6.11 -22.23 -2.52
CA GLN A 50 5.70 -21.38 -3.62
C GLN A 50 6.90 -20.79 -4.36
N CYS A 51 6.69 -20.39 -5.60
CA CYS A 51 7.67 -19.67 -6.39
C CYS A 51 7.68 -18.17 -6.05
N PRO A 52 8.87 -17.55 -5.98
CA PRO A 52 9.01 -16.12 -5.69
C PRO A 52 8.52 -15.24 -6.86
N PRO A 53 8.28 -13.93 -6.59
CA PRO A 53 8.06 -12.94 -7.65
C PRO A 53 9.14 -13.02 -8.72
N GLY A 54 8.75 -12.91 -9.99
CA GLY A 54 9.66 -13.10 -11.12
C GLY A 54 9.73 -14.52 -11.68
N THR A 55 9.07 -15.49 -11.06
CA THR A 55 9.16 -16.90 -11.44
C THR A 55 7.81 -17.61 -11.39
N ALA A 56 7.63 -18.67 -12.18
CA ALA A 56 6.48 -19.56 -12.15
C ALA A 56 6.90 -21.01 -11.88
N VAL A 57 5.95 -21.86 -11.47
CA VAL A 57 6.22 -23.28 -11.23
C VAL A 57 6.53 -23.97 -12.55
N LYS A 58 7.69 -24.62 -12.63
CA LYS A 58 8.04 -25.51 -13.74
C LYS A 58 7.71 -26.95 -13.40
N GLN A 59 8.01 -27.36 -12.17
CA GLN A 59 7.70 -28.69 -11.65
C GLN A 59 7.29 -28.58 -10.18
N HIS A 60 6.17 -29.22 -9.83
CA HIS A 60 5.72 -29.27 -8.45
C HIS A 60 6.64 -30.16 -7.60
N CYS A 61 6.65 -29.92 -6.29
CA CYS A 61 7.43 -30.75 -5.38
C CYS A 61 6.91 -32.20 -5.35
N THR A 62 7.83 -33.13 -5.11
CA THR A 62 7.53 -34.53 -4.77
C THR A 62 7.91 -34.78 -3.31
N ALA A 63 7.76 -36.01 -2.81
CA ALA A 63 8.22 -36.37 -1.47
C ALA A 63 9.72 -36.10 -1.26
N ASP A 64 10.53 -36.21 -2.32
CA ASP A 64 11.99 -36.13 -2.27
C ASP A 64 12.56 -34.88 -2.95
N THR A 65 11.76 -34.15 -3.76
CA THR A 65 12.25 -33.00 -4.54
C THR A 65 11.44 -31.74 -4.25
N PRO A 66 12.09 -30.57 -4.08
CA PRO A 66 11.39 -29.31 -3.87
C PRO A 66 10.73 -28.80 -5.16
N THR A 67 9.86 -27.79 -5.04
CA THR A 67 9.28 -27.10 -6.19
C THR A 67 10.39 -26.50 -7.07
N GLU A 68 10.36 -26.79 -8.37
CA GLU A 68 11.24 -26.15 -9.35
C GLU A 68 10.55 -24.91 -9.92
N CYS A 69 11.20 -23.76 -9.84
CA CYS A 69 10.71 -22.48 -10.37
C CYS A 69 11.52 -22.05 -11.59
N GLN A 70 10.83 -21.50 -12.59
CA GLN A 70 11.44 -20.94 -13.81
C GLN A 70 11.16 -19.44 -13.90
N VAL A 71 12.11 -18.68 -14.47
CA VAL A 71 11.97 -17.23 -14.65
C VAL A 71 10.84 -16.92 -15.62
N CYS A 72 10.09 -15.85 -15.36
CA CYS A 72 9.05 -15.40 -16.28
C CYS A 72 9.65 -15.09 -17.66
N PRO A 73 9.01 -15.56 -18.75
CA PRO A 73 9.44 -15.26 -20.11
C PRO A 73 9.29 -13.76 -20.42
N GLU A 74 9.87 -13.31 -21.54
CA GLU A 74 9.73 -11.92 -21.96
C GLU A 74 8.26 -11.48 -22.03
N ARG A 75 8.01 -10.22 -21.63
CA ARG A 75 6.67 -9.63 -21.54
C ARG A 75 5.71 -10.35 -20.58
N HIS A 76 6.24 -11.09 -19.60
CA HIS A 76 5.44 -11.67 -18.53
C HIS A 76 6.02 -11.34 -17.16
N PHE A 77 5.16 -11.36 -16.15
CA PHE A 77 5.53 -11.02 -14.79
C PHE A 77 4.79 -11.85 -13.73
N ALA A 78 5.36 -11.87 -12.53
CA ALA A 78 4.75 -12.39 -11.32
C ALA A 78 5.12 -11.49 -10.14
N GLU A 79 4.15 -10.77 -9.58
CA GLU A 79 4.39 -9.76 -8.54
C GLU A 79 4.47 -10.33 -7.13
N ASN A 80 3.76 -11.44 -6.88
CA ASN A 80 3.64 -12.05 -5.56
C ASN A 80 4.16 -13.49 -5.59
N TRP A 81 4.38 -14.07 -4.41
CA TRP A 81 4.59 -15.51 -4.30
C TRP A 81 3.36 -16.27 -4.80
N HIS A 82 3.56 -17.29 -5.63
CA HIS A 82 2.46 -18.07 -6.18
C HIS A 82 2.91 -19.50 -6.54
N TRP A 83 1.92 -20.36 -6.82
CA TRP A 83 2.10 -21.75 -7.24
C TRP A 83 1.58 -22.03 -8.65
N GLY A 84 1.26 -20.97 -9.40
CA GLY A 84 0.88 -21.05 -10.80
C GLY A 84 2.05 -21.45 -11.69
N ASP A 85 1.77 -22.24 -12.72
CA ASP A 85 2.71 -22.73 -13.73
C ASP A 85 3.00 -21.70 -14.84
N THR A 86 2.20 -20.64 -14.92
CA THR A 86 2.36 -19.53 -15.88
C THR A 86 2.50 -18.18 -15.20
N CYS A 87 3.37 -17.32 -15.74
CA CYS A 87 3.40 -15.90 -15.39
C CYS A 87 2.29 -15.11 -16.11
N GLN A 88 1.93 -13.94 -15.58
CA GLN A 88 0.93 -13.06 -16.18
C GLN A 88 1.54 -12.29 -17.36
N TYR A 89 0.82 -12.20 -18.48
CA TYR A 89 1.27 -11.38 -19.62
C TYR A 89 1.16 -9.89 -19.28
N CYS A 90 2.14 -9.10 -19.73
CA CYS A 90 2.11 -7.65 -19.60
C CYS A 90 1.08 -7.07 -20.57
N THR A 91 -0.14 -6.85 -20.05
CA THR A 91 -1.30 -6.40 -20.84
C THR A 91 -1.41 -4.88 -20.92
N SER A 92 -0.75 -4.16 -20.01
CA SER A 92 -0.91 -2.71 -19.89
C SER A 92 -0.24 -1.98 -21.04
N VAL A 93 -1.04 -1.46 -21.99
CA VAL A 93 -0.57 -0.59 -23.07
C VAL A 93 -0.95 0.85 -22.74
N CYS A 94 0.02 1.76 -22.76
CA CYS A 94 -0.25 3.18 -22.50
C CYS A 94 -1.09 3.75 -23.63
N LYS A 95 -2.27 4.27 -23.25
CA LYS A 95 -3.25 4.86 -24.16
C LYS A 95 -2.82 6.27 -24.57
N GLU A 96 -3.65 6.92 -25.39
CA GLU A 96 -3.39 8.29 -25.82
C GLU A 96 -3.19 9.24 -24.63
N ARG A 97 -2.14 10.07 -24.70
CA ARG A 97 -1.72 11.01 -23.64
C ARG A 97 -1.33 10.35 -22.31
N GLN A 98 -1.05 9.06 -22.32
CA GLN A 98 -0.33 8.39 -21.23
C GLN A 98 1.14 8.23 -21.56
N LEU A 99 1.97 8.26 -20.53
CA LEU A 99 3.41 8.01 -20.57
C LEU A 99 3.71 6.76 -19.75
N VAL A 100 4.68 5.97 -20.21
CA VAL A 100 5.18 4.83 -19.43
C VAL A 100 5.91 5.39 -18.21
N LYS A 101 5.35 5.15 -17.02
CA LYS A 101 5.97 5.48 -15.73
C LYS A 101 6.95 4.39 -15.30
N GLN A 102 6.58 3.14 -15.56
CA GLN A 102 7.37 1.96 -15.22
C GLN A 102 7.21 0.92 -16.32
N GLN A 103 8.32 0.39 -16.81
CA GLN A 103 8.32 -0.63 -17.86
C GLN A 103 7.97 -1.98 -17.23
N CYS A 104 7.24 -2.83 -17.97
CA CYS A 104 7.04 -4.23 -17.59
C CYS A 104 8.40 -4.95 -17.42
N ASN A 105 8.51 -5.77 -16.38
CA ASN A 105 9.64 -6.67 -16.17
C ASN A 105 9.15 -8.01 -15.56
N SER A 106 10.05 -8.90 -15.11
CA SER A 106 9.64 -10.19 -14.55
C SER A 106 8.82 -10.09 -13.26
N THR A 107 8.91 -9.00 -12.50
CA THR A 107 8.23 -8.86 -11.20
C THR A 107 7.02 -7.92 -11.24
N HIS A 108 6.79 -7.16 -12.30
CA HIS A 108 5.65 -6.25 -12.39
C HIS A 108 5.24 -5.93 -13.83
N ASP A 109 3.96 -5.59 -14.01
CA ASP A 109 3.42 -5.09 -15.28
C ASP A 109 3.93 -3.67 -15.58
N GLN A 110 3.71 -3.23 -16.82
CA GLN A 110 3.90 -1.85 -17.24
C GLN A 110 2.88 -0.93 -16.55
N LEU A 111 3.35 0.20 -16.02
CA LEU A 111 2.50 1.22 -15.41
C LEU A 111 2.47 2.48 -16.29
N CYS A 112 1.26 2.95 -16.57
CA CYS A 112 1.02 4.14 -17.38
C CYS A 112 0.48 5.27 -16.51
N GLU A 113 0.91 6.49 -16.78
CA GLU A 113 0.45 7.70 -16.09
C GLU A 113 0.03 8.75 -17.11
N CYS A 114 -0.98 9.56 -16.82
CA CYS A 114 -1.37 10.65 -17.71
C CYS A 114 -0.23 11.67 -17.84
N ALA A 115 -0.05 12.20 -19.05
CA ALA A 115 0.91 13.26 -19.29
C ALA A 115 0.58 14.50 -18.42
N PRO A 116 1.60 15.32 -18.09
CA PRO A 116 1.38 16.54 -17.30
C PRO A 116 0.26 17.43 -17.88
N GLY A 117 -0.64 17.89 -17.00
CA GLY A 117 -1.82 18.67 -17.39
C GLY A 117 -3.08 17.85 -17.65
N PHE A 118 -3.00 16.51 -17.55
CA PHE A 118 -4.12 15.59 -17.70
C PHE A 118 -4.28 14.71 -16.47
N HIS A 119 -5.50 14.28 -16.19
CA HIS A 119 -5.81 13.28 -15.17
C HIS A 119 -6.63 12.14 -15.78
N LEU A 120 -6.47 10.95 -15.21
CA LEU A 120 -7.18 9.77 -15.68
C LEU A 120 -8.63 9.84 -15.21
N VAL A 121 -9.53 10.08 -16.15
CA VAL A 121 -10.96 9.88 -15.91
C VAL A 121 -11.37 8.65 -16.69
N VAL A 122 -11.61 7.57 -15.93
CA VAL A 122 -12.10 6.29 -16.44
C VAL A 122 -11.09 5.60 -17.36
N GLU A 123 -10.95 6.02 -18.61
CA GLU A 123 -10.02 5.46 -19.60
C GLU A 123 -9.25 6.52 -20.39
N PHE A 124 -9.62 7.79 -20.21
CA PHE A 124 -9.06 8.89 -20.98
C PHE A 124 -8.30 9.82 -20.05
N CYS A 125 -7.12 10.25 -20.49
CA CYS A 125 -6.43 11.36 -19.89
C CYS A 125 -7.13 12.64 -20.35
N ILE A 126 -7.93 13.23 -19.48
CA ILE A 126 -8.63 14.50 -19.75
C ILE A 126 -7.87 15.65 -19.12
N THR A 127 -7.92 16.81 -19.76
CA THR A 127 -7.25 18.02 -19.27
C THR A 127 -7.76 18.38 -17.87
N HIS A 128 -6.88 18.84 -17.00
CA HIS A 128 -7.30 19.48 -15.76
C HIS A 128 -8.22 20.67 -16.05
N SER A 129 -9.25 20.84 -15.23
CA SER A 129 -10.15 21.98 -15.35
C SER A 129 -9.43 23.26 -14.91
N SER A 130 -9.62 24.33 -15.69
CA SER A 130 -9.15 25.66 -15.31
C SER A 130 -10.14 26.29 -14.34
N CYS A 131 -9.65 26.86 -13.24
CA CYS A 131 -10.50 27.63 -12.34
C CYS A 131 -10.96 28.92 -13.03
N PRO A 132 -12.25 29.32 -12.88
CA PRO A 132 -12.70 30.63 -13.30
C PRO A 132 -11.96 31.76 -12.55
N PRO A 133 -11.92 32.98 -13.10
CA PRO A 133 -11.35 34.13 -12.40
C PRO A 133 -11.94 34.31 -10.99
N GLY A 134 -11.09 34.41 -9.97
CA GLY A 134 -11.49 34.53 -8.56
C GLY A 134 -11.57 33.21 -7.79
N TYR A 135 -11.34 32.06 -8.44
CA TYR A 135 -11.33 30.72 -7.83
C TYR A 135 -9.94 30.08 -7.95
N GLY A 136 -9.59 29.17 -7.04
CA GLY A 136 -8.31 28.45 -7.05
C GLY A 136 -8.49 26.95 -6.81
N VAL A 137 -7.55 26.14 -7.29
CA VAL A 137 -7.59 24.67 -7.16
C VAL A 137 -7.47 24.27 -5.69
N THR A 138 -8.46 23.54 -5.17
CA THR A 138 -8.50 23.10 -3.76
C THR A 138 -8.25 21.59 -3.57
N ALA A 139 -8.38 20.80 -4.63
CA ALA A 139 -8.17 19.35 -4.63
C ALA A 139 -7.33 18.95 -5.85
N LEU A 140 -6.10 18.51 -5.61
CA LEU A 140 -5.47 17.52 -6.48
C LEU A 140 -5.94 16.16 -5.94
N ASP A 141 -6.68 15.40 -6.77
CA ASP A 141 -7.30 14.13 -6.42
C ASP A 141 -6.25 13.05 -6.08
N VAL A 142 -5.75 13.11 -4.84
CA VAL A 142 -5.59 11.98 -3.92
C VAL A 142 -5.66 12.59 -2.53
N ASN A 143 -6.81 12.43 -1.87
CA ASN A 143 -6.96 12.87 -0.50
C ASN A 143 -6.13 11.98 0.43
N VAL A 144 -5.15 12.58 1.10
CA VAL A 144 -4.26 11.93 2.07
C VAL A 144 -5.02 11.09 3.13
N CYS A 145 -6.27 11.44 3.46
CA CYS A 145 -7.12 10.64 4.34
C CYS A 145 -7.67 9.36 3.70
N GLU A 146 -7.98 9.36 2.40
CA GLU A 146 -8.36 8.15 1.67
C GLU A 146 -7.20 7.20 1.55
N GLU A 147 -6.02 7.71 1.19
CA GLU A 147 -4.80 6.92 1.13
C GLU A 147 -4.53 6.26 2.47
N ALA A 148 -4.60 7.02 3.57
CA ALA A 148 -4.35 6.45 4.89
C ALA A 148 -5.36 5.36 5.29
N VAL A 149 -6.66 5.59 5.04
CA VAL A 149 -7.72 4.65 5.46
C VAL A 149 -7.80 3.44 4.53
N PHE A 150 -7.73 3.64 3.22
CA PHE A 150 -7.86 2.56 2.25
C PHE A 150 -6.56 1.77 2.04
N GLN A 151 -5.38 2.40 2.15
CA GLN A 151 -4.11 1.67 2.12
C GLN A 151 -3.94 0.76 3.35
N SER A 152 -4.48 1.19 4.50
CA SER A 152 -4.55 0.31 5.67
C SER A 152 -5.39 -0.94 5.36
N LEU A 153 -6.51 -0.80 4.63
CA LEU A 153 -7.38 -1.93 4.27
C LEU A 153 -6.70 -2.83 3.23
N SER A 154 -6.07 -2.24 2.21
CA SER A 154 -5.35 -3.00 1.18
C SER A 154 -4.16 -3.78 1.75
N SER A 155 -3.55 -3.31 2.85
CA SER A 155 -2.47 -3.99 3.56
C SER A 155 -2.87 -5.29 4.28
N LEU A 156 -4.18 -5.59 4.37
CA LEU A 156 -4.71 -6.82 4.97
C LEU A 156 -4.58 -8.06 4.07
N ARG A 157 -3.70 -8.04 3.04
CA ARG A 157 -3.65 -9.05 1.95
C ARG A 157 -4.94 -9.12 1.13
N LEU A 158 -5.74 -8.07 1.08
CA LEU A 158 -6.93 -8.03 0.21
C LEU A 158 -6.58 -8.14 -1.28
N SER A 159 -5.34 -7.81 -1.66
CA SER A 159 -4.83 -8.01 -3.02
C SER A 159 -4.74 -9.48 -3.44
N SER A 160 -4.79 -10.45 -2.51
CA SER A 160 -4.88 -11.87 -2.84
C SER A 160 -6.33 -12.37 -3.03
N VAL A 161 -7.33 -11.51 -2.82
CA VAL A 161 -8.75 -11.81 -3.00
C VAL A 161 -9.22 -11.19 -4.31
N PRO A 162 -9.95 -11.94 -5.18
CA PRO A 162 -10.56 -11.36 -6.37
C PRO A 162 -11.45 -10.16 -6.02
N VAL A 163 -11.31 -9.08 -6.79
CA VAL A 163 -11.98 -7.79 -6.56
C VAL A 163 -13.51 -7.94 -6.57
N GLU A 164 -14.03 -8.94 -7.27
CA GLU A 164 -15.44 -9.33 -7.30
C GLU A 164 -15.93 -9.83 -5.95
N ARG A 165 -15.17 -10.72 -5.29
CA ARG A 165 -15.51 -11.25 -3.97
C ARG A 165 -15.42 -10.17 -2.89
N LEU A 166 -14.48 -9.25 -3.07
CA LEU A 166 -14.38 -8.06 -2.23
C LEU A 166 -15.62 -7.17 -2.40
N LEU A 167 -16.06 -6.93 -3.64
CA LEU A 167 -17.25 -6.12 -3.94
C LEU A 167 -18.54 -6.73 -3.39
N GLU A 168 -18.70 -8.06 -3.42
CA GLU A 168 -19.88 -8.73 -2.85
C GLU A 168 -19.99 -8.57 -1.33
N SER A 169 -18.86 -8.37 -0.68
CA SER A 169 -18.79 -8.21 0.78
C SER A 169 -18.88 -6.75 1.22
N LEU A 170 -18.78 -5.79 0.29
CA LEU A 170 -18.97 -4.39 0.58
C LEU A 170 -20.46 -4.09 0.75
N PRO A 171 -20.86 -3.46 1.86
CA PRO A 171 -22.26 -3.17 2.10
C PRO A 171 -22.74 -1.99 1.25
N GLY A 172 -24.05 -1.87 1.05
CA GLY A 172 -24.65 -0.76 0.31
C GLY A 172 -24.75 -1.01 -1.20
N GLN A 173 -24.76 0.07 -1.97
CA GLN A 173 -24.86 -0.02 -3.43
C GLN A 173 -23.53 -0.49 -4.01
N ARG A 174 -23.59 -1.52 -4.85
CA ARG A 174 -22.41 -2.07 -5.52
C ARG A 174 -21.91 -1.10 -6.58
N VAL A 175 -20.59 -1.05 -6.72
CA VAL A 175 -19.91 -0.43 -7.86
C VAL A 175 -20.45 -1.04 -9.14
N ASP A 176 -20.78 -0.20 -10.12
CA ASP A 176 -21.33 -0.68 -11.38
C ASP A 176 -20.33 -1.58 -12.14
N ARG A 177 -20.86 -2.58 -12.84
CA ARG A 177 -20.06 -3.60 -13.54
C ARG A 177 -19.12 -2.99 -14.59
N LYS A 178 -19.51 -1.87 -15.21
CA LYS A 178 -18.69 -1.20 -16.23
C LYS A 178 -17.48 -0.52 -15.58
N SER A 179 -17.63 0.08 -14.41
CA SER A 179 -16.52 0.67 -13.65
C SER A 179 -15.62 -0.39 -13.00
N LEU A 180 -16.18 -1.50 -12.52
CA LEU A 180 -15.41 -2.63 -11.97
C LEU A 180 -14.49 -3.27 -13.02
N GLU A 181 -15.02 -3.59 -14.21
CA GLU A 181 -14.22 -4.16 -15.31
C GLU A 181 -13.14 -3.20 -15.80
N LYS A 182 -13.32 -1.89 -15.61
CA LYS A 182 -12.29 -0.89 -15.92
C LYS A 182 -11.18 -0.85 -14.89
N VAL A 183 -11.50 -0.97 -13.60
CA VAL A 183 -10.49 -1.07 -12.53
C VAL A 183 -9.59 -2.29 -12.74
N LYS A 184 -10.17 -3.45 -13.05
CA LYS A 184 -9.43 -4.69 -13.34
C LYS A 184 -8.46 -4.56 -14.51
N LYS A 185 -8.80 -3.74 -15.51
CA LYS A 185 -7.99 -3.54 -16.72
C LYS A 185 -6.93 -2.44 -16.60
N ALA A 186 -7.11 -1.48 -15.69
CA ALA A 186 -6.31 -0.26 -15.64
C ALA A 186 -5.33 -0.18 -14.45
N CYS A 187 -5.45 -1.08 -13.48
CA CYS A 187 -4.73 -0.99 -12.21
C CYS A 187 -4.00 -2.29 -11.86
N SER A 188 -2.86 -2.21 -11.17
CA SER A 188 -2.23 -3.38 -10.52
C SER A 188 -3.13 -3.98 -9.43
N PRO A 189 -2.98 -5.25 -9.04
CA PRO A 189 -3.84 -5.89 -8.03
C PRO A 189 -3.96 -5.10 -6.71
N GLN A 190 -2.88 -4.47 -6.25
CA GLN A 190 -2.90 -3.61 -5.06
C GLN A 190 -3.70 -2.31 -5.28
N GLN A 191 -3.55 -1.70 -6.46
CA GLN A 191 -4.28 -0.50 -6.85
C GLN A 191 -5.77 -0.79 -7.15
N GLN A 192 -6.11 -2.00 -7.59
CA GLN A 192 -7.48 -2.40 -7.86
C GLN A 192 -8.34 -2.34 -6.60
N VAL A 193 -7.83 -2.84 -5.47
CA VAL A 193 -8.51 -2.77 -4.16
C VAL A 193 -8.71 -1.32 -3.73
N LEU A 194 -7.66 -0.49 -3.82
CA LEU A 194 -7.70 0.92 -3.44
C LEU A 194 -8.73 1.69 -4.29
N GLN A 195 -8.72 1.48 -5.61
CA GLN A 195 -9.59 2.16 -6.55
C GLN A 195 -11.04 1.67 -6.46
N LEU A 196 -11.26 0.38 -6.18
CA LEU A 196 -12.59 -0.16 -5.89
C LEU A 196 -13.21 0.53 -4.67
N LEU A 197 -12.46 0.65 -3.57
CA LEU A 197 -12.95 1.30 -2.35
C LEU A 197 -13.30 2.78 -2.57
N ARG A 198 -12.55 3.48 -3.44
CA ARG A 198 -12.86 4.85 -3.87
C ARG A 198 -14.17 4.94 -4.65
N LEU A 199 -14.35 4.10 -5.66
CA LEU A 199 -15.57 4.05 -6.46
C LEU A 199 -16.78 3.68 -5.60
N TRP A 200 -16.61 2.70 -4.71
CA TRP A 200 -17.65 2.29 -3.78
C TRP A 200 -18.07 3.44 -2.85
N ARG A 201 -17.10 4.17 -2.30
CA ARG A 201 -17.39 5.34 -1.46
C ARG A 201 -18.12 6.42 -2.25
N GLU A 202 -17.67 6.74 -3.46
CA GLU A 202 -18.30 7.78 -4.29
C GLU A 202 -19.75 7.43 -4.62
N GLN A 203 -20.01 6.16 -4.95
CA GLN A 203 -21.36 5.67 -5.25
C GLN A 203 -22.28 5.61 -4.03
N ASN A 204 -21.72 5.55 -2.82
CA ASN A 204 -22.47 5.53 -1.55
C ASN A 204 -22.34 6.85 -0.76
N LYS A 205 -21.84 7.93 -1.36
CA LYS A 205 -21.54 9.19 -0.65
C LYS A 205 -22.77 9.87 -0.04
N ASP A 206 -23.93 9.70 -0.67
CA ASP A 206 -25.21 10.28 -0.24
C ASP A 206 -25.97 9.38 0.74
N HIS A 207 -25.49 8.14 0.95
CA HIS A 207 -25.96 7.25 2.01
C HIS A 207 -25.26 7.62 3.34
N ASP A 208 -25.60 8.79 3.89
CA ASP A 208 -25.02 9.31 5.16
C ASP A 208 -25.37 8.44 6.39
N LYS A 209 -26.28 7.47 6.22
CA LYS A 209 -26.48 6.37 7.16
C LYS A 209 -25.68 5.14 6.71
N MET A 210 -24.84 4.69 7.64
CA MET A 210 -24.46 3.28 7.84
C MET A 210 -23.14 2.73 7.30
N TYR A 211 -22.07 3.50 7.01
CA TYR A 211 -20.75 2.89 6.82
C TYR A 211 -19.59 3.55 7.59
N GLY A 212 -18.99 2.81 8.54
CA GLY A 212 -17.92 3.30 9.40
C GLY A 212 -16.62 3.68 8.65
N ILE A 213 -16.36 3.08 7.48
CA ILE A 213 -15.22 3.47 6.62
C ILE A 213 -15.42 4.91 6.11
N ILE A 214 -16.60 5.21 5.55
CA ILE A 214 -16.93 6.54 4.98
C ILE A 214 -16.89 7.60 6.09
N GLN A 215 -17.49 7.31 7.24
CA GLN A 215 -17.41 8.18 8.42
C GLN A 215 -15.96 8.38 8.91
N GLY A 216 -15.12 7.36 8.80
CA GLY A 216 -13.70 7.43 9.12
C GLY A 216 -12.92 8.40 8.26
N VAL A 217 -13.12 8.33 6.94
CA VAL A 217 -12.50 9.22 5.95
C VAL A 217 -12.99 10.66 6.16
N ASN A 218 -14.30 10.87 6.26
CA ASN A 218 -14.89 12.20 6.49
C ASN A 218 -14.42 12.82 7.82
N LEU A 219 -14.30 12.01 8.88
CA LEU A 219 -13.76 12.46 10.17
C LEU A 219 -12.28 12.84 10.08
N CYS A 220 -11.49 12.08 9.32
CA CYS A 220 -10.09 12.40 9.05
C CYS A 220 -9.99 13.74 8.30
N GLU A 221 -10.74 13.92 7.21
CA GLU A 221 -10.77 15.16 6.42
C GLU A 221 -11.15 16.36 7.29
N LYS A 222 -12.17 16.22 8.13
CA LYS A 222 -12.61 17.27 9.08
C LYS A 222 -11.53 17.61 10.11
N LYS A 223 -10.73 16.64 10.56
CA LYS A 223 -9.62 16.87 11.50
C LYS A 223 -8.39 17.48 10.80
N VAL A 224 -8.10 17.04 9.58
CA VAL A 224 -7.00 17.54 8.74
C VAL A 224 -7.24 19.00 8.34
N SER A 225 -8.43 19.33 7.83
CA SER A 225 -8.83 20.69 7.46
C SER A 225 -8.75 21.68 8.63
N ARG A 226 -8.99 21.20 9.86
CA ARG A 226 -8.89 22.00 11.11
C ARG A 226 -7.50 22.00 11.73
N CYS A 227 -6.52 21.32 11.13
CA CYS A 227 -5.17 21.21 11.69
C CYS A 227 -4.36 22.50 11.42
N ASN A 228 -4.50 23.49 12.29
CA ASN A 228 -3.78 24.77 12.19
C ASN A 228 -2.28 24.68 12.53
N SER A 229 -1.77 23.52 12.93
CA SER A 229 -0.41 23.38 13.49
C SER A 229 0.71 23.46 12.44
N LEU A 230 0.39 23.63 11.17
CA LEU A 230 1.32 23.65 10.03
C LEU A 230 1.13 24.91 9.13
N LYS A 231 0.52 25.99 9.64
CA LYS A 231 0.18 27.18 8.82
C LYS A 231 1.35 28.11 8.49
N ASN A 232 2.43 28.10 9.28
CA ASN A 232 3.54 29.05 9.16
C ASN A 232 4.85 28.32 8.84
N LEU A 233 4.85 27.53 7.78
CA LEU A 233 6.04 26.80 7.34
C LEU A 233 6.81 27.62 6.32
N THR A 234 8.11 27.70 6.51
CA THR A 234 9.02 28.29 5.52
C THR A 234 9.31 27.31 4.39
N LEU A 235 9.82 27.77 3.25
CA LEU A 235 10.30 26.89 2.19
C LEU A 235 11.36 25.90 2.71
N GLU A 236 12.24 26.34 3.61
CA GLU A 236 13.24 25.47 4.24
C GLU A 236 12.60 24.38 5.12
N ASP A 237 11.55 24.72 5.88
CA ASP A 237 10.80 23.73 6.66
C ASP A 237 10.16 22.67 5.76
N LEU A 238 9.59 23.09 4.62
CA LEU A 238 8.97 22.20 3.65
C LEU A 238 9.99 21.24 3.01
N LEU A 239 11.17 21.77 2.64
CA LEU A 239 12.26 20.95 2.11
C LEU A 239 12.77 19.93 3.13
N LYS A 240 12.94 20.33 4.40
CA LYS A 240 13.28 19.39 5.48
C LYS A 240 12.27 18.26 5.58
N VAL A 241 10.97 18.57 5.47
CA VAL A 241 9.92 17.53 5.49
C VAL A 241 10.05 16.60 4.29
N THR A 242 10.11 17.13 3.06
CA THR A 242 10.18 16.28 1.86
C THR A 242 11.43 15.42 1.81
N ASP A 243 12.58 15.96 2.26
CA ASP A 243 13.85 15.24 2.27
C ASP A 243 13.89 14.15 3.34
N SER A 244 13.10 14.30 4.40
CA SER A 244 13.01 13.31 5.49
C SER A 244 12.11 12.10 5.17
N LEU A 245 11.25 12.21 4.15
CA LEU A 245 10.38 11.10 3.72
C LEU A 245 11.20 9.99 3.03
N PRO A 246 10.84 8.70 3.18
CA PRO A 246 11.56 7.60 2.55
C PRO A 246 11.27 7.53 1.03
N GLY A 247 12.07 6.76 0.28
CA GLY A 247 11.86 6.54 -1.15
C GLY A 247 12.24 7.72 -2.04
N VAL A 248 11.55 7.83 -3.18
CA VAL A 248 11.76 8.87 -4.20
C VAL A 248 11.36 10.23 -3.64
N LYS A 249 12.26 11.21 -3.77
CA LYS A 249 12.09 12.55 -3.20
C LYS A 249 11.18 13.41 -4.09
N VAL A 250 10.41 14.30 -3.47
CA VAL A 250 9.69 15.36 -4.16
C VAL A 250 10.70 16.36 -4.70
N LYS A 251 10.60 16.72 -5.99
CA LYS A 251 11.58 17.61 -6.60
C LYS A 251 11.43 19.04 -6.09
N LEU A 252 12.55 19.76 -6.03
CA LEU A 252 12.56 21.17 -5.58
C LEU A 252 11.63 22.06 -6.40
N GLU A 253 11.53 21.82 -7.71
CA GLU A 253 10.62 22.53 -8.61
C GLU A 253 9.16 22.37 -8.18
N ASP A 254 8.76 21.14 -7.82
CA ASP A 254 7.41 20.85 -7.36
C ASP A 254 7.13 21.48 -5.99
N VAL A 255 8.12 21.47 -5.08
CA VAL A 255 7.99 22.15 -3.77
C VAL A 255 7.77 23.65 -3.96
N ARG A 256 8.51 24.29 -4.87
CA ARG A 256 8.33 25.71 -5.20
C ARG A 256 6.97 25.96 -5.85
N ALA A 257 6.53 25.07 -6.74
CA ALA A 257 5.21 25.16 -7.36
C ALA A 257 4.12 25.16 -6.27
N VAL A 258 4.16 24.21 -5.34
CA VAL A 258 3.21 24.13 -4.20
C VAL A 258 3.18 25.41 -3.38
N VAL A 259 4.34 25.99 -3.05
CA VAL A 259 4.40 27.25 -2.29
C VAL A 259 3.77 28.41 -3.08
N SER A 260 3.97 28.43 -4.41
CA SER A 260 3.45 29.48 -5.28
C SER A 260 1.96 29.35 -5.61
N THR A 261 1.40 28.13 -5.60
CA THR A 261 0.03 27.87 -6.06
C THR A 261 -0.97 27.56 -4.96
N CYS A 262 -0.51 27.10 -3.79
CA CYS A 262 -1.40 26.61 -2.73
C CYS A 262 -1.46 27.58 -1.53
N LEU A 263 -2.50 27.46 -0.71
CA LEU A 263 -2.55 28.15 0.58
C LEU A 263 -1.62 27.47 1.60
N PRO A 264 -1.04 28.18 2.57
CA PRO A 264 -0.09 27.60 3.54
C PRO A 264 -0.62 26.37 4.31
N GLN A 265 -1.92 26.35 4.58
CA GLN A 265 -2.60 25.22 5.21
C GLN A 265 -2.63 23.93 4.36
N GLN A 266 -2.36 24.03 3.06
CA GLN A 266 -2.37 22.93 2.11
C GLN A 266 -0.98 22.41 1.77
N TYR A 267 0.11 23.12 2.13
CA TYR A 267 1.47 22.76 1.69
C TYR A 267 1.85 21.32 2.02
N ILE A 268 1.70 20.91 3.28
CA ILE A 268 2.06 19.56 3.69
C ILE A 268 1.18 18.50 3.02
N LEU A 269 -0.12 18.78 2.83
CA LEU A 269 -1.01 17.86 2.13
C LEU A 269 -0.57 17.66 0.69
N GLN A 270 -0.26 18.74 -0.01
CA GLN A 270 0.15 18.70 -1.40
C GLN A 270 1.52 18.04 -1.59
N LEU A 271 2.45 18.27 -0.66
CA LEU A 271 3.76 17.61 -0.69
C LEU A 271 3.67 16.11 -0.39
N LEU A 272 2.82 15.70 0.55
CA LEU A 272 2.57 14.28 0.82
C LEU A 272 1.85 13.61 -0.35
N HIS A 273 0.97 14.33 -1.05
CA HIS A 273 0.36 13.88 -2.29
C HIS A 273 1.42 13.62 -3.37
N LEU A 274 2.27 14.62 -3.67
CA LEU A 274 3.35 14.47 -4.65
C LEU A 274 4.30 13.32 -4.29
N TRP A 275 4.64 13.20 -3.01
CA TRP A 275 5.45 12.09 -2.51
C TRP A 275 4.75 10.75 -2.75
N LYS A 276 3.46 10.62 -2.45
CA LYS A 276 2.70 9.38 -2.63
C LYS A 276 2.58 8.98 -4.10
N MET A 277 2.45 9.95 -5.01
CA MET A 277 2.42 9.70 -6.45
C MET A 277 3.74 9.11 -6.97
N ALA A 278 4.86 9.46 -6.35
CA ALA A 278 6.18 8.90 -6.68
C ALA A 278 6.51 7.61 -5.89
N ASN A 279 5.73 7.29 -4.84
CA ASN A 279 5.98 6.17 -3.92
C ASN A 279 4.66 5.42 -3.63
N TYR A 280 4.05 4.88 -4.68
CA TYR A 280 2.69 4.34 -4.62
C TYR A 280 2.59 3.08 -3.74
N ASP A 281 3.67 2.34 -3.58
CA ASP A 281 3.83 1.12 -2.78
C ASP A 281 4.08 1.41 -1.28
N LEU A 282 4.56 2.62 -0.95
CA LEU A 282 4.89 2.99 0.42
C LEU A 282 3.66 3.45 1.22
N ASP A 283 3.57 2.97 2.46
CA ASP A 283 2.53 3.38 3.41
C ASP A 283 2.78 4.79 3.96
N LEU A 284 1.76 5.64 3.86
CA LEU A 284 1.85 7.05 4.24
C LEU A 284 2.07 7.25 5.75
N ALA A 285 1.45 6.43 6.60
CA ALA A 285 1.59 6.56 8.05
C ALA A 285 2.99 6.13 8.52
N LYS A 286 3.54 5.06 7.92
CA LYS A 286 4.93 4.63 8.11
C LYS A 286 5.92 5.66 7.56
N GLY A 287 5.64 6.24 6.39
CA GLY A 287 6.43 7.32 5.78
C GLY A 287 6.52 8.55 6.69
N LEU A 288 5.38 9.00 7.24
CA LEU A 288 5.33 10.10 8.22
C LEU A 288 6.06 9.76 9.52
N SER A 289 5.94 8.52 10.00
CA SER A 289 6.65 8.04 11.20
C SER A 289 8.17 8.02 11.00
N HIS A 290 8.62 7.62 9.80
CA HIS A 290 10.01 7.67 9.38
C HIS A 290 10.52 9.11 9.32
N SER A 291 9.79 9.99 8.63
CA SER A 291 10.10 11.42 8.53
C SER A 291 10.26 12.07 9.91
N LEU A 292 9.34 11.81 10.84
CA LEU A 292 9.42 12.30 12.22
C LEU A 292 10.64 11.81 13.01
N ARG A 293 11.22 10.66 12.63
CA ARG A 293 12.46 10.12 13.22
C ARG A 293 13.67 10.84 12.62
N VAL A 294 13.72 10.95 11.29
CA VAL A 294 14.81 11.62 10.56
C VAL A 294 14.91 13.10 10.94
N LEU A 295 13.78 13.82 10.94
CA LEU A 295 13.73 15.22 11.34
C LEU A 295 14.24 15.44 12.77
N ARG A 296 13.95 14.52 13.68
CA ARG A 296 14.42 14.61 15.07
C ARG A 296 15.93 14.40 15.17
N ASN A 297 16.46 13.45 14.42
CA ASN A 297 17.90 13.18 14.39
C ASN A 297 18.67 14.34 13.75
N ASN A 298 18.08 15.03 12.76
CA ASN A 298 18.69 16.16 12.06
C ASN A 298 18.45 17.51 12.75
N GLY A 299 17.98 17.52 14.00
CA GLY A 299 17.81 18.76 14.77
C GLY A 299 16.73 19.71 14.23
N ALA A 300 15.67 19.18 13.60
CA ALA A 300 14.62 20.00 13.01
C ALA A 300 13.88 20.87 14.05
N PRO A 301 13.34 22.03 13.64
CA PRO A 301 12.67 22.95 14.54
C PRO A 301 11.51 22.32 15.33
N ARG A 302 11.34 22.73 16.59
CA ARG A 302 10.30 22.18 17.48
C ARG A 302 8.87 22.43 16.98
N HIS A 303 8.61 23.55 16.32
CA HIS A 303 7.28 23.85 15.76
C HIS A 303 6.93 22.86 14.65
N LEU A 304 7.89 22.57 13.78
CA LEU A 304 7.76 21.59 12.69
C LEU A 304 7.49 20.19 13.22
N LEU A 305 8.31 19.72 14.17
CA LEU A 305 8.14 18.41 14.80
C LEU A 305 6.79 18.26 15.51
N LYS A 306 6.33 19.30 16.23
CA LYS A 306 5.03 19.29 16.92
C LYS A 306 3.88 19.25 15.91
N GLY A 307 3.94 20.08 14.87
CA GLY A 307 2.93 20.14 13.82
C GLY A 307 2.80 18.80 13.08
N LEU A 308 3.93 18.26 12.62
CA LEU A 308 3.95 17.02 11.86
C LEU A 308 3.57 15.81 12.73
N LYS A 309 3.92 15.80 14.03
CA LYS A 309 3.47 14.75 14.96
C LYS A 309 1.96 14.77 15.17
N LYS A 310 1.35 15.96 15.26
CA LYS A 310 -0.11 16.09 15.38
C LYS A 310 -0.79 15.62 14.09
N PHE A 311 -0.24 15.98 12.94
CA PHE A 311 -0.73 15.54 11.64
C PHE A 311 -0.64 14.01 11.49
N SER A 312 0.54 13.42 11.76
CA SER A 312 0.77 11.98 11.74
C SER A 312 -0.20 11.22 12.67
N ARG A 313 -0.54 11.78 13.84
CA ARG A 313 -1.59 11.21 14.70
C ARG A 313 -2.96 11.26 14.05
N ILE A 314 -3.36 12.35 13.41
CA ILE A 314 -4.67 12.43 12.73
C ILE A 314 -4.78 11.35 11.66
N ILE A 315 -3.72 11.19 10.87
CA ILE A 315 -3.61 10.17 9.82
C ILE A 315 -3.63 8.74 10.40
N GLY A 316 -2.93 8.50 11.51
CA GLY A 316 -2.84 7.17 12.13
C GLY A 316 -3.93 6.80 13.14
N THR A 317 -4.85 7.70 13.50
CA THR A 317 -5.87 7.48 14.55
C THR A 317 -7.28 7.18 14.02
N THR A 318 -7.42 6.86 12.73
CA THR A 318 -8.69 6.45 12.11
C THR A 318 -9.14 5.08 12.64
N SER A 319 -9.69 5.09 13.86
CA SER A 319 -10.15 3.94 14.64
C SER A 319 -11.28 3.13 13.99
N THR A 320 -11.92 3.65 12.96
CA THR A 320 -13.00 2.98 12.21
C THR A 320 -12.49 1.89 11.28
N HIS A 321 -11.21 1.91 10.90
CA HIS A 321 -10.57 0.83 10.14
C HIS A 321 -10.70 -0.51 10.87
N LYS A 322 -10.54 -0.54 12.19
CA LYS A 322 -10.48 -1.77 12.99
C LYS A 322 -11.75 -2.64 12.92
N MET A 323 -12.92 -2.06 12.70
CA MET A 323 -14.18 -2.83 12.57
C MET A 323 -14.25 -3.55 11.22
N TYR A 324 -13.93 -2.83 10.14
CA TYR A 324 -13.93 -3.39 8.78
C TYR A 324 -12.71 -4.25 8.52
N GLU A 325 -11.57 -3.92 9.12
CA GLU A 325 -10.38 -4.78 9.21
C GLU A 325 -10.74 -6.14 9.77
N LYS A 326 -11.50 -6.22 10.86
CA LYS A 326 -12.00 -7.51 11.37
C LYS A 326 -12.91 -8.23 10.38
N MET A 327 -13.78 -7.52 9.66
CA MET A 327 -14.66 -8.09 8.62
C MET A 327 -13.87 -8.63 7.41
N PHE A 328 -12.87 -7.88 6.95
CA PHE A 328 -11.98 -8.26 5.85
C PHE A 328 -11.02 -9.38 6.25
N VAL A 329 -10.50 -9.34 7.48
CA VAL A 329 -9.69 -10.42 8.05
C VAL A 329 -10.53 -11.68 8.25
N SER A 330 -11.77 -11.59 8.75
CA SER A 330 -12.65 -12.76 8.85
C SER A 330 -12.95 -13.37 7.48
N MET A 331 -13.13 -12.55 6.43
CA MET A 331 -13.30 -13.03 5.06
C MET A 331 -12.07 -13.80 4.54
N LEU A 332 -10.87 -13.40 4.94
CA LEU A 332 -9.62 -14.09 4.59
C LEU A 332 -9.42 -15.40 5.37
N HIS A 333 -10.00 -15.50 6.57
CA HIS A 333 -9.94 -16.70 7.42
C HIS A 333 -11.11 -17.66 7.17
N ASP A 334 -12.11 -17.25 6.40
CA ASP A 334 -13.27 -18.08 6.03
C ASP A 334 -12.91 -19.00 4.84
N GLU A 335 -12.02 -19.97 5.12
CA GLU A 335 -11.71 -21.11 4.26
C GLU A 335 -12.87 -22.14 4.19
N SER A 336 -14.03 -21.86 4.81
CA SER A 336 -15.10 -22.83 4.98
C SER A 336 -16.05 -22.99 3.77
N CYS A 337 -15.82 -22.28 2.66
CA CYS A 337 -16.69 -22.37 1.48
C CYS A 337 -16.00 -23.03 0.27
N PHE A 338 -15.30 -24.16 0.48
CA PHE A 338 -15.00 -25.15 -0.57
C PHE A 338 -16.12 -26.18 -0.70
N LYS A 339 -17.35 -25.73 -0.93
CA LYS A 339 -18.35 -26.58 -1.59
C LYS A 339 -18.48 -26.08 -3.01
N ALA A 340 -17.84 -26.80 -3.93
CA ALA A 340 -18.16 -26.72 -5.34
C ALA A 340 -19.68 -26.77 -5.46
N HIS A 341 -20.28 -25.74 -6.05
CA HIS A 341 -21.64 -25.86 -6.54
C HIS A 341 -21.64 -27.03 -7.52
N LYS A 342 -22.26 -28.13 -7.09
CA LYS A 342 -22.57 -29.27 -7.95
C LYS A 342 -23.29 -28.68 -9.18
N PRO A 343 -22.85 -28.94 -10.41
CA PRO A 343 -23.62 -28.54 -11.56
C PRO A 343 -24.98 -29.21 -11.44
N LEU A 344 -26.05 -28.42 -11.49
CA LEU A 344 -27.38 -28.93 -11.77
C LEU A 344 -27.32 -29.45 -13.21
N ASN A 345 -27.18 -30.77 -13.31
CA ASN A 345 -27.41 -31.52 -14.56
C ASN A 345 -28.89 -31.47 -14.91
N GLU A 346 -29.13 -31.37 -16.22
CA GLU A 346 -30.34 -31.73 -17.00
C GLU A 346 -31.65 -30.97 -16.75
#